data_AF-A0A831XY98-F1
#
_entry.id   AF-A0A831XY98-F1
#
_cell.length_a   1.000
_cell.length_b   1.000
_cell.length_c   1.000
_cell.angle_alpha   90.00
_cell.angle_beta   90.00
_cell.angle_gamma   90.00
#
_symmetry.space_group_name_H-M   'P 1'
#
loop_
_entity.id
_entity.type
_entity.pdbx_description
1 polymer ?
#
loop_
_entity_poly.entity_id
_entity_poly.type
_entity_poly.pdbx_seq_one_letter_code
_entity_poly.pdbx_strand_id
1 'polypeptide(L)'
;MRTPYMALLALSGVAAAFLLHLGVHTIDIVVSVYTLIYWATAPFARPLPKPVGYIHTAIGVVLLAAFAYFAALRIAALLRP
;
A
#
# COMPACT_ATOMS: atom_id res chain seq x y z
N MET A 1 13.25 12.99 -13.71
CA MET A 1 12.26 12.69 -12.64
C MET A 1 11.29 11.55 -13.04
N ARG A 2 11.79 10.39 -13.53
CA ARG A 2 10.92 9.24 -13.91
C ARG A 2 10.95 8.07 -12.92
N THR A 3 12.03 7.99 -12.13
CA THR A 3 12.26 6.98 -11.09
C THR A 3 11.09 6.76 -10.12
N PRO A 4 10.42 7.78 -9.55
CA PRO A 4 9.30 7.55 -8.63
C PRO A 4 8.08 6.92 -9.33
N TYR A 5 7.82 7.31 -10.57
CA TYR A 5 6.74 6.73 -11.37
C TYR A 5 7.03 5.29 -11.80
N MET A 6 8.30 4.97 -12.06
CA MET A 6 8.73 3.59 -12.33
C MET A 6 8.60 2.71 -11.08
N ALA A 7 8.93 3.25 -9.89
CA ALA A 7 8.73 2.55 -8.63
C ALA A 7 7.23 2.31 -8.35
N LEU A 8 6.37 3.30 -8.59
CA LEU A 8 4.92 3.14 -8.51
C LEU A 8 4.43 2.04 -9.45
N LEU A 9 4.82 2.07 -10.72
CA LEU A 9 4.42 1.09 -11.72
C LEU A 9 4.84 -0.34 -11.32
N ALA A 10 6.10 -0.49 -10.87
CA ALA A 10 6.63 -1.78 -10.45
C ALA A 10 5.93 -2.31 -9.19
N LEU A 11 5.76 -1.47 -8.15
CA LEU A 11 5.06 -1.85 -6.92
C LEU A 11 3.60 -2.21 -7.18
N SER A 12 2.91 -1.45 -8.02
CA SER A 12 1.55 -1.74 -8.47
C SER A 12 1.48 -3.08 -9.21
N GLY A 13 2.40 -3.34 -10.13
CA GLY A 13 2.45 -4.62 -10.86
C GLY A 13 2.70 -5.82 -9.95
N VAL A 14 3.65 -5.71 -9.01
CA VAL A 14 3.94 -6.76 -8.03
C VAL A 14 2.74 -7.00 -7.12
N ALA A 15 2.10 -5.95 -6.64
CA ALA A 15 0.90 -6.07 -5.80
C ALA A 15 -0.27 -6.70 -6.56
N ALA A 16 -0.48 -6.33 -7.83
CA ALA A 16 -1.48 -6.96 -8.68
C ALA A 16 -1.25 -8.47 -8.83
N ALA A 17 -0.02 -8.86 -9.18
CA ALA A 17 0.35 -10.26 -9.35
C ALA A 17 0.16 -11.06 -8.06
N PHE A 18 0.52 -10.47 -6.90
CA PHE A 18 0.37 -11.10 -5.60
C PHE A 18 -1.11 -11.29 -5.20
N LEU A 19 -1.94 -10.26 -5.42
CA LEU A 19 -3.38 -10.35 -5.15
C LEU A 19 -4.08 -11.38 -6.05
N LEU A 20 -3.71 -11.42 -7.33
CA LEU A 20 -4.20 -12.44 -8.27
C LEU A 20 -3.77 -13.84 -7.86
N HIS A 21 -2.51 -14.02 -7.47
CA HIS A 21 -2.01 -15.32 -7.00
C HIS A 21 -2.76 -15.82 -5.76
N LEU A 22 -3.14 -14.92 -4.85
CA LEU A 22 -3.94 -15.23 -3.67
C LEU A 22 -5.45 -15.39 -3.96
N GLY A 23 -5.90 -15.18 -5.21
CA GLY A 23 -7.33 -15.20 -5.57
C GLY A 23 -8.13 -14.07 -4.91
N VAL A 24 -7.47 -12.98 -4.52
CA VAL A 24 -8.11 -11.85 -3.86
C VAL A 24 -8.63 -10.88 -4.92
N HIS A 25 -9.95 -10.84 -5.05
CA HIS A 25 -10.64 -9.95 -6.01
C HIS A 25 -11.56 -8.93 -5.33
N THR A 26 -11.65 -8.94 -4.00
CA THR A 26 -12.52 -8.03 -3.25
C THR A 26 -12.03 -6.60 -3.40
N ILE A 27 -12.93 -5.72 -3.83
CA ILE A 27 -12.60 -4.32 -4.16
C ILE A 27 -11.97 -3.59 -2.97
N ASP A 28 -12.39 -3.90 -1.75
CA ASP A 28 -11.92 -3.26 -0.53
C ASP A 28 -10.42 -3.48 -0.31
N ILE A 29 -9.94 -4.71 -0.56
CA ILE A 29 -8.53 -5.08 -0.38
C ILE A 29 -7.69 -4.47 -1.51
N VAL A 30 -8.16 -4.57 -2.75
CA VAL A 30 -7.46 -4.02 -3.93
C VAL A 30 -7.27 -2.52 -3.76
N VAL A 31 -8.34 -1.78 -3.45
CA VAL A 31 -8.30 -0.32 -3.28
C VAL A 31 -7.38 0.07 -2.11
N SER A 32 -7.45 -0.64 -0.99
CA SER A 32 -6.60 -0.36 0.18
C SER A 32 -5.11 -0.52 -0.13
N VAL A 33 -4.73 -1.61 -0.82
CA VAL A 33 -3.33 -1.88 -1.20
C VAL A 33 -2.81 -0.81 -2.16
N TYR A 34 -3.57 -0.46 -3.20
CA TYR A 34 -3.16 0.56 -4.16
C TYR A 34 -3.10 1.96 -3.55
N THR A 35 -3.98 2.26 -2.59
CA THR A 35 -3.94 3.52 -1.82
C THR A 35 -2.63 3.63 -1.03
N LEU A 36 -2.20 2.55 -0.38
CA LEU A 36 -0.92 2.52 0.33
C LEU A 36 0.28 2.69 -0.60
N ILE A 37 0.27 2.02 -1.75
CA ILE A 37 1.34 2.13 -2.76
C ILE A 37 1.44 3.57 -3.28
N TYR A 38 0.31 4.19 -3.60
CA TYR A 38 0.26 5.59 -4.00
C TYR A 38 0.76 6.52 -2.88
N TRP A 39 0.30 6.30 -1.65
CA TRP A 39 0.72 7.10 -0.50
C TRP A 39 2.22 6.99 -0.25
N ALA A 40 2.79 5.79 -0.30
CA ALA A 40 4.22 5.56 -0.10
C ALA A 40 5.09 6.19 -1.19
N THR A 41 4.58 6.27 -2.42
CA THR A 41 5.32 6.82 -3.57
C THR A 41 5.13 8.32 -3.77
N ALA A 42 4.06 8.91 -3.22
CA ALA A 42 3.73 10.33 -3.35
C ALA A 42 4.87 11.30 -2.96
N PRO A 43 5.64 11.09 -1.87
CA PRO A 43 6.76 11.97 -1.49
C PRO A 43 7.90 11.98 -2.51
N PHE A 44 8.08 10.89 -3.25
CA PHE A 44 9.12 10.77 -4.26
C PHE A 44 8.70 11.41 -5.59
N ALA A 45 7.40 11.44 -5.89
CA ALA A 45 6.84 12.11 -7.06
C ALA A 45 6.73 13.63 -6.88
N ARG A 46 6.42 14.10 -5.67
CA ARG A 46 6.46 15.51 -5.29
C ARG A 46 7.14 15.65 -3.92
N PRO A 47 8.41 16.12 -3.87
CA PRO A 47 9.09 16.36 -2.62
C PRO A 47 8.29 17.35 -1.79
N LEU A 48 7.77 16.90 -0.65
CA LEU A 48 7.01 17.74 0.26
C LEU A 48 7.95 18.58 1.12
N PRO A 49 7.57 19.81 1.51
CA PRO A 49 8.29 20.57 2.53
C PRO A 49 8.41 19.74 3.81
N LYS A 50 9.57 19.79 4.50
CA LYS A 50 9.87 18.95 5.69
C LYS A 50 8.70 18.76 6.68
N PRO A 51 7.99 19.80 7.15
CA PRO A 51 6.87 19.63 8.08
C PRO A 51 5.71 18.81 7.49
N VAL A 52 5.41 19.00 6.21
CA VAL A 52 4.36 18.25 5.51
C VAL A 52 4.81 16.81 5.23
N GLY A 53 6.11 16.62 4.98
CA GLY A 53 6.72 15.28 4.88
C GLY A 53 6.48 14.46 6.14
N TYR A 54 6.72 15.01 7.34
CA TYR A 54 6.49 14.28 8.60
C TYR A 54 5.02 13.86 8.80
N ILE A 55 4.07 14.75 8.49
CA ILE A 55 2.63 14.45 8.59
C ILE A 55 2.26 13.34 7.59
N HIS A 56 2.78 13.43 6.36
CA HIS A 56 2.56 12.42 5.34
C HIS A 56 3.08 11.04 5.78
N THR A 57 4.28 10.98 6.35
CA THR A 57 4.85 9.73 6.86
C THR A 57 4.05 9.19 8.04
N ALA A 58 3.63 10.05 8.97
CA ALA A 58 2.82 9.64 10.13
C ALA A 58 1.49 9.01 9.70
N ILE A 59 0.77 9.66 8.77
CA ILE A 59 -0.47 9.10 8.20
C ILE A 59 -0.17 7.78 7.48
N GLY A 60 0.94 7.69 6.74
CA GLY A 60 1.35 6.47 6.06
C GLY A 60 1.61 5.30 7.01
N VAL A 61 2.24 5.56 8.15
CA VAL A 61 2.50 4.55 9.20
C VAL A 61 1.19 4.06 9.82
N VAL A 62 0.24 4.97 10.12
CA VAL A 62 -1.09 4.60 10.61
C VAL A 62 -1.85 3.78 9.55
N LEU A 63 -1.78 4.24 8.30
CA LEU A 63 -2.09 3.53 7.05
C LEU A 63 -1.74 2.05 7.09
N LEU A 64 -0.43 1.84 7.17
CA LEU A 64 0.21 0.55 7.12
C LEU A 64 -0.15 -0.32 8.32
N ALA A 65 -0.22 0.25 9.52
CA ALA A 65 -0.62 -0.46 10.73
C ALA A 65 -2.05 -0.97 10.66
N ALA A 66 -3.00 -0.14 10.19
CA ALA A 66 -4.39 -0.53 10.00
C ALA A 66 -4.50 -1.66 8.96
N PHE A 67 -3.82 -1.54 7.84
CA PHE A 67 -3.79 -2.60 6.82
C PHE A 67 -3.17 -3.90 7.36
N ALA A 68 -2.04 -3.82 8.06
CA ALA A 68 -1.39 -4.99 8.65
C ALA A 68 -2.32 -5.71 9.64
N TYR A 69 -3.10 -4.97 10.43
CA TYR A 69 -4.11 -5.54 11.32
C TYR A 69 -5.19 -6.32 10.56
N PHE A 70 -5.80 -5.72 9.53
CA PHE A 70 -6.82 -6.41 8.72
C PHE A 70 -6.25 -7.59 7.94
N ALA A 71 -5.03 -7.45 7.41
CA ALA A 71 -4.32 -8.54 6.73
C ALA A 71 -4.08 -9.71 7.69
N ALA A 72 -3.61 -9.44 8.92
CA ALA A 72 -3.40 -10.45 9.94
C ALA A 72 -4.72 -11.16 10.32
N LEU A 73 -5.82 -10.41 10.49
CA LEU A 73 -7.14 -10.99 10.75
C LEU A 73 -7.59 -11.90 9.60
N ARG A 74 -7.39 -11.47 8.35
CA ARG A 74 -7.75 -12.28 7.18
C ARG A 74 -6.92 -13.55 7.08
N ILE A 75 -5.62 -13.46 7.31
CA ILE A 75 -4.71 -14.61 7.35
C ILE A 75 -5.14 -15.58 8.47
N ALA A 76 -5.39 -15.08 9.68
CA ALA A 76 -5.86 -15.89 10.80
C ALA A 76 -7.20 -16.59 10.51
N ALA A 77 -8.11 -15.93 9.78
CA ALA A 77 -9.37 -16.54 9.34
C ALA A 77 -9.16 -17.65 8.30
N LEU A 78 -8.15 -17.54 7.42
CA LEU A 78 -7.80 -18.59 6.45
C LEU A 78 -7.06 -19.78 7.09
N LEU A 79 -6.40 -19.57 8.22
CA LEU A 79 -5.67 -20.59 8.99
C LEU A 79 -6.52 -21.31 10.03
N ARG A 80 -7.72 -20.79 10.35
CA ARG A 80 -8.67 -21.50 11.21
C ARG A 80 -9.40 -22.55 10.35
N PRO A 81 -9.32 -23.84 10.71
CA PRO A 81 -10.08 -24.90 10.04
C PRO A 81 -11.59 -24.74 10.23
#